data_AF-A0A291Q283-F1
#
_entry.id   AF-A0A291Q283-F1
#
_cell.length_a   1.000
_cell.length_b   1.000
_cell.length_c   1.000
_cell.angle_alpha   90.00
_cell.angle_beta   90.00
_cell.angle_gamma   90.00
#
_symmetry.space_group_name_H-M   'P 1'
#
loop_
_entity.id
_entity.type
_entity.pdbx_description
1 polymer ?
#
loop_
_entity_poly.entity_id
_entity_poly.type
_entity_poly.pdbx_seq_one_letter_code
_entity_poly.pdbx_strand_id
1 'polypeptide(L)'
;MLPLRGTPRPDLKIAVKHHVPLTMINSYRALAEPCDYPLHLGVTETDPAYQGSTKSAVAFGVLLAAGINDTIRVSLSAPPVE
;
A
#
# COMPACT_ATOMS: atom_id res chain seq x y z
N MET A 1 -7.70 -11.92 17.54
CA MET A 1 -6.72 -11.93 16.43
C MET A 1 -5.37 -11.66 17.06
N LEU A 2 -4.43 -12.61 16.99
CA LEU A 2 -3.09 -12.41 17.57
C LEU A 2 -2.39 -11.31 16.76
N PRO A 3 -1.78 -10.29 17.38
CA PRO A 3 -1.08 -9.25 16.63
C PRO A 3 0.07 -9.90 15.84
N LEU A 4 0.41 -9.35 14.66
CA LEU A 4 1.60 -9.76 13.89
C LEU A 4 2.87 -9.20 14.55
N ARG A 5 2.98 -9.40 15.86
CA ARG A 5 4.09 -8.98 16.72
C ARG A 5 5.00 -10.16 16.89
N GLY A 6 6.15 -10.09 16.23
CA GLY A 6 7.27 -11.00 16.36
C GLY A 6 8.55 -10.22 16.07
N THR A 7 9.71 -10.81 16.31
CA THR A 7 11.00 -10.15 16.01
C THR A 7 11.01 -9.74 14.53
N PRO A 8 11.06 -8.43 14.21
CA PRO A 8 11.01 -7.97 12.83
C PRO A 8 12.17 -8.57 12.05
N ARG A 9 11.84 -9.34 11.02
CA ARG A 9 12.84 -9.87 10.09
C ARG A 9 13.23 -8.77 9.11
N PRO A 10 14.52 -8.42 9.01
CA PRO A 10 14.97 -7.29 8.19
C PRO A 10 14.73 -7.51 6.69
N ASP A 11 14.53 -8.76 6.27
CA ASP A 11 14.28 -9.19 4.90
C ASP A 11 12.78 -9.35 4.56
N LEU A 12 11.87 -8.99 5.47
CA LEU A 12 10.43 -9.14 5.27
C LEU A 12 9.69 -7.80 5.22
N LYS A 13 8.78 -7.66 4.25
CA LYS A 13 7.81 -6.56 4.14
C LYS A 13 6.41 -7.12 3.89
N ILE A 14 5.38 -6.41 4.36
CA ILE A 14 3.98 -6.82 4.20
C ILE A 14 3.25 -5.87 3.26
N ALA A 15 2.39 -6.41 2.40
CA ALA A 15 1.50 -5.64 1.55
C ALA A 15 0.08 -6.19 1.64
N VAL A 16 -0.91 -5.31 1.71
CA VAL A 16 -2.34 -5.65 1.61
C VAL A 16 -2.94 -4.79 0.51
N LYS A 17 -3.08 -5.35 -0.69
CA LYS A 17 -3.41 -4.58 -1.89
C LYS A 17 -4.89 -4.72 -2.23
N HIS A 18 -5.49 -3.62 -2.69
CA HIS A 18 -6.85 -3.60 -3.21
C HIS A 18 -6.97 -2.54 -4.32
N HIS A 19 -7.90 -2.72 -5.26
CA HIS A 19 -8.07 -1.83 -6.42
C HIS A 19 -8.92 -0.60 -6.08
N VAL A 20 -9.87 -0.73 -5.14
CA VAL A 20 -10.63 0.39 -4.57
C VAL A 20 -9.79 1.15 -3.54
N PRO A 21 -9.52 2.47 -3.73
CA PRO A 21 -8.68 3.27 -2.83
C PRO A 21 -9.13 3.26 -1.37
N LEU A 22 -10.44 3.41 -1.12
CA LEU A 22 -10.97 3.46 0.23
C LEU A 22 -10.75 2.15 1.00
N THR A 23 -10.97 1.01 0.35
CA THR A 23 -10.70 -0.31 0.92
C THR A 23 -9.22 -0.46 1.25
N MET A 24 -8.34 -0.07 0.33
CA MET A 24 -6.90 -0.10 0.56
C MET A 24 -6.49 0.75 1.77
N ILE A 25 -6.96 2.00 1.85
CA ILE A 25 -6.69 2.91 2.97
C ILE A 25 -7.08 2.27 4.30
N ASN A 26 -8.31 1.73 4.38
CA ASN A 26 -8.82 1.12 5.59
C ASN A 26 -8.03 -0.13 5.99
N SER A 27 -7.64 -0.96 5.02
CA SER A 27 -6.83 -2.16 5.28
C SER A 27 -5.44 -1.82 5.81
N TYR A 28 -4.73 -0.84 5.24
CA TYR A 28 -3.41 -0.45 5.74
C TYR A 28 -3.48 0.22 7.12
N ARG A 29 -4.49 1.05 7.39
CA ARG A 29 -4.69 1.63 8.73
C ARG A 29 -4.94 0.56 9.78
N ALA A 30 -5.79 -0.42 9.47
CA ALA A 30 -6.06 -1.54 10.37
C ALA A 30 -4.84 -2.46 10.56
N LEU A 31 -3.94 -2.55 9.58
CA LEU A 31 -2.72 -3.33 9.67
C LEU A 31 -1.60 -2.59 10.41
N ALA A 32 -1.46 -1.29 10.24
CA ALA A 32 -0.36 -0.50 10.80
C ALA A 32 -0.36 -0.47 12.34
N GLU A 33 -1.52 -0.57 12.99
CA GLU A 33 -1.62 -0.57 14.46
C GLU A 33 -1.06 -1.87 15.11
N PRO A 34 -1.36 -3.09 14.62
CA PRO A 34 -0.82 -4.33 15.18
C PRO A 34 0.47 -4.83 14.54
N CYS A 35 1.05 -4.16 13.53
CA CYS A 35 2.13 -4.69 12.71
C CYS A 35 3.41 -3.85 12.77
N ASP A 36 4.51 -4.47 13.22
CA ASP A 36 5.82 -3.82 13.31
C ASP A 36 6.72 -4.08 12.08
N TYR A 37 6.17 -4.67 11.01
CA TYR A 37 6.90 -4.93 9.77
C TYR A 37 6.73 -3.76 8.79
N PRO A 38 7.77 -3.42 7.99
CA PRO A 38 7.65 -2.40 6.96
C PRO A 38 6.53 -2.73 5.95
N LEU A 39 5.77 -1.70 5.56
CA LEU A 39 4.59 -1.82 4.70
C LEU A 39 4.91 -1.39 3.26
N HIS A 40 4.63 -2.28 2.30
CA HIS A 40 4.79 -2.02 0.88
C HIS A 40 3.46 -1.65 0.23
N LEU A 41 3.26 -0.36 -0.04
CA LEU A 41 2.05 0.15 -0.66
C LEU A 41 2.00 -0.16 -2.16
N GLY A 42 0.84 -0.61 -2.62
CA GLY A 42 0.54 -0.69 -4.04
C GLY A 42 -0.95 -0.95 -4.28
N VAL A 43 -1.55 -0.15 -5.16
CA VAL A 43 -2.88 -0.45 -5.71
C VAL A 43 -2.74 -1.67 -6.63
N THR A 44 -3.68 -2.61 -6.54
CA THR A 44 -3.77 -3.75 -7.47
C THR A 44 -4.76 -3.42 -8.59
N GLU A 45 -4.77 -4.23 -9.66
CA GLU A 45 -5.38 -3.92 -10.95
C GLU A 45 -4.59 -2.82 -11.69
N THR A 46 -3.90 -3.25 -12.75
CA THR A 46 -3.18 -2.33 -13.64
C THR A 46 -4.18 -1.65 -14.55
N ASP A 47 -4.75 -0.55 -14.08
CA ASP A 47 -5.54 0.35 -14.91
C ASP A 47 -4.64 1.10 -15.91
N PRO A 48 -5.20 1.65 -17.00
CA PRO A 48 -4.49 2.61 -17.85
C PRO A 48 -3.93 3.78 -17.04
N ALA A 49 -2.88 4.43 -17.57
CA ALA A 49 -2.08 5.43 -16.86
C ALA A 49 -2.91 6.46 -16.08
N TYR A 50 -3.94 7.05 -16.71
CA TYR A 50 -4.77 8.07 -16.07
C TYR A 50 -5.55 7.55 -14.84
N GLN A 51 -6.27 6.44 -14.99
CA GLN A 51 -7.10 5.88 -13.94
C GLN A 51 -6.25 5.26 -12.83
N GLY A 52 -5.20 4.53 -13.21
CA GLY A 52 -4.28 3.91 -12.25
C GLY A 52 -3.52 4.95 -11.44
N SER A 53 -3.07 6.04 -12.07
CA SER A 53 -2.41 7.16 -11.39
C SER A 53 -3.36 7.87 -10.44
N THR A 54 -4.61 8.09 -10.86
CA THR A 54 -5.61 8.76 -10.02
C THR A 54 -5.94 7.93 -8.78
N LYS A 55 -6.24 6.62 -8.94
CA LYS A 55 -6.51 5.72 -7.81
C LYS A 55 -5.31 5.62 -6.86
N SER A 56 -4.12 5.49 -7.42
CA SER A 56 -2.86 5.41 -6.65
C SER A 56 -2.60 6.68 -5.88
N ALA A 57 -2.68 7.85 -6.52
CA ALA A 57 -2.48 9.15 -5.87
C ALA A 57 -3.46 9.38 -4.71
N VAL A 58 -4.74 9.03 -4.89
CA VAL A 58 -5.76 9.16 -3.83
C VAL A 58 -5.44 8.26 -2.64
N ALA A 59 -5.14 6.97 -2.87
CA ALA A 59 -4.82 6.04 -1.79
C ALA A 59 -3.52 6.43 -1.06
N PHE A 60 -2.47 6.72 -1.82
CA PHE A 60 -1.15 7.03 -1.28
C PHE A 60 -1.14 8.36 -0.56
N GLY A 61 -1.77 9.41 -1.08
CA GLY A 61 -1.82 10.71 -0.41
C GLY A 61 -2.35 10.61 1.02
N VAL A 62 -3.41 9.82 1.21
CA VAL A 62 -4.00 9.59 2.54
C VAL A 62 -3.10 8.76 3.46
N LEU A 63 -2.47 7.71 2.94
CA LEU A 63 -1.60 6.82 3.73
C LEU A 63 -0.26 7.49 4.09
N LEU A 64 0.33 8.21 3.15
CA LEU A 64 1.55 9.01 3.37
C LEU A 64 1.32 10.08 4.43
N ALA A 65 0.20 10.80 4.37
CA ALA A 65 -0.18 11.79 5.38
C ALA A 65 -0.41 11.19 6.77
N ALA A 66 -0.74 9.89 6.84
CA ALA A 66 -0.86 9.14 8.09
C ALA A 66 0.47 8.52 8.58
N GLY A 67 1.59 8.75 7.89
CA GLY A 67 2.89 8.20 8.23
C GLY A 67 3.11 6.73 7.83
N ILE A 68 2.26 6.18 6.96
CA ILE A 68 2.36 4.79 6.48
C ILE A 68 3.04 4.81 5.11
N ASN A 69 4.36 4.55 5.03
CA ASN A 69 5.14 4.91 3.84
C ASN A 69 6.49 4.19 3.59
N ASP A 70 6.74 2.97 4.06
CA ASP A 70 8.09 2.37 3.93
C ASP A 70 8.55 2.18 2.48
N THR A 71 7.68 1.66 1.60
CA THR A 71 7.93 1.59 0.15
C THR A 71 6.64 1.71 -0.63
N ILE A 72 6.72 2.25 -1.85
CA ILE A 72 5.58 2.42 -2.75
C ILE A 72 5.89 1.82 -4.11
N ARG A 73 4.88 1.23 -4.75
CA ARG A 73 4.87 0.93 -6.18
C ARG A 73 3.53 1.32 -6.79
N VAL A 74 3.57 2.09 -7.87
CA VAL A 74 2.41 2.33 -8.74
C VAL A 74 2.30 1.17 -9.72
N SER A 75 1.09 0.63 -9.91
CA SER A 75 0.82 -0.42 -10.89
C SER A 75 -0.02 0.15 -12.02
N LEU A 76 0.57 0.34 -13.20
CA LEU A 76 -0.12 0.83 -14.40
C LEU A 76 -0.04 -0.18 -15.55
N SER A 77 -1.07 -0.21 -16.39
CA SER A 77 -1.00 -0.81 -17.74
C SER A 77 -0.31 0.17 -18.69
N ALA A 78 0.96 0.47 -18.42
CA ALA A 78 1.79 1.44 -19.14
C ALA A 78 3.27 1.01 -19.08
N PRO A 79 4.17 1.64 -19.86
CA PRO A 79 5.61 1.40 -19.74
C PRO A 79 6.11 1.58 -18.30
N PRO A 80 7.11 0.80 -17.82
CA PRO A 80 7.55 0.85 -16.42
C PRO A 80 8.14 2.19 -15.93
N VAL A 81 8.43 3.11 -16.85
CA VAL A 81 8.95 4.46 -16.54
C VAL A 81 7.82 5.43 -16.15
N GLU A 82 6.58 5.12 -16.52
CA GLU A 82 5.36 5.80 -16.08
C GLU A 82 4.97 5.34 -14.67
#